data_AF-A0A448WFE9-F1
#
_entry.id   AF-A0A448WFE9-F1
#
_cell.length_a   1.000
_cell.length_b   1.000
_cell.length_c   1.000
_cell.angle_alpha   90.00
_cell.angle_beta   90.00
_cell.angle_gamma   90.00
#
_symmetry.space_group_name_H-M   'P 1'
#
loop_
_entity.id
_entity.type
_entity.pdbx_description
1 polymer ?
#
loop_
_entity_poly.entity_id
_entity_poly.type
_entity_poly.pdbx_seq_one_letter_code
_entity_poly.pdbx_strand_id
1 'polypeptide(L)'
;MWGDLLSLAALSTFSEMPESIVKDLSSFKNILSPGGIKYNLVFDSTEPHRINLPSPWQTQLDSFQRILFMRCIRSDKVTNAMQDFVAHHLGQRFIEPQTANLSVVFKESSPTTPLIFVLSPGTDPALELYKFADEMRFGGKKLSAISLGQGQGPRAEELMKIAMERGIWVFFQNCHLAPSWMPSLERLVEQIDRDKVKLHKPRFLRQLLVFLLHS
;
A
#
# COMPACT_ATOMS: atom_id res chain seq x y z
N MET A 1 11.49 18.54 19.44
CA MET A 1 10.67 18.21 20.63
C MET A 1 10.07 19.44 21.30
N TRP A 2 10.81 20.22 22.12
CA TRP A 2 10.19 21.34 22.86
C TRP A 2 9.63 22.46 21.95
N GLY A 3 10.34 22.82 20.88
CA GLY A 3 9.82 23.76 19.88
C GLY A 3 8.54 23.25 19.18
N ASP A 4 8.42 21.94 18.96
CA ASP A 4 7.23 21.33 18.38
C ASP A 4 6.05 21.36 19.35
N LEU A 5 6.30 21.18 20.66
CA LEU A 5 5.29 21.33 21.71
C LEU A 5 4.80 22.78 21.83
N LEU A 6 5.70 23.77 21.80
CA LEU A 6 5.32 25.18 21.79
C LEU A 6 4.51 25.53 20.55
N SER A 7 4.85 24.94 19.40
CA SER A 7 4.07 25.10 18.17
C SER A 7 2.70 24.44 18.28
N LEU A 8 2.60 23.27 18.91
CA LEU A 8 1.35 22.57 19.17
C LEU A 8 0.43 23.37 20.11
N ALA A 9 1.01 24.10 21.08
CA ALA A 9 0.30 24.96 22.02
C ALA A 9 -0.40 26.17 21.37
N ALA A 10 -0.14 26.46 20.09
CA ALA A 10 -0.93 27.42 19.33
C ALA A 10 -2.39 26.95 19.13
N LEU A 11 -2.65 25.65 19.27
CA LEU A 11 -4.01 25.10 19.29
C LEU A 11 -4.59 25.21 20.69
N SER A 12 -5.82 25.72 20.81
CA SER A 12 -6.48 25.98 22.10
C SER A 12 -6.54 24.75 23.01
N THR A 13 -6.68 23.55 22.46
CA THR A 13 -6.69 22.30 23.25
C THR A 13 -5.36 22.02 23.97
N PHE A 14 -4.24 22.53 23.44
CA PHE A 14 -2.90 22.27 23.95
C PHE A 14 -2.24 23.50 24.59
N SER A 15 -2.97 24.63 24.69
CA SER A 15 -2.38 25.91 25.07
C SER A 15 -1.71 25.89 26.45
N GLU A 16 -2.25 25.13 27.39
CA GLU A 16 -1.71 25.00 28.76
C GLU A 16 -0.70 23.85 28.91
N MET A 17 -0.45 23.09 27.83
CA MET A 17 0.36 21.88 27.89
C MET A 17 1.84 22.17 28.21
N PRO A 18 2.51 23.17 27.60
CA PRO A 18 3.89 23.49 27.96
C PRO A 18 4.02 23.86 29.44
N GLU A 19 3.15 24.72 29.98
CA GLU A 19 3.19 25.11 31.39
C GLU A 19 2.91 23.91 32.31
N SER A 20 1.96 23.04 31.95
CA SER A 20 1.65 21.81 32.68
C SER A 20 2.86 20.87 32.75
N ILE A 21 3.57 20.68 31.62
CA ILE A 21 4.76 19.84 31.54
C ILE A 21 5.88 20.40 32.43
N VAL A 22 6.09 21.72 32.45
CA VAL A 22 7.12 22.36 33.29
C VAL A 22 6.77 22.27 34.78
N LYS A 23 5.49 22.47 35.14
CA LYS A 23 5.02 22.40 36.53
C LYS A 23 5.07 20.99 37.11
N ASP A 24 4.69 19.98 36.32
CA ASP A 24 4.76 18.57 36.71
C ASP A 24 5.80 17.81 35.89
N LEU A 25 7.02 18.35 35.92
CA LEU A 25 8.17 17.69 35.34
C LEU A 25 8.37 16.30 35.93
N SER A 26 7.90 15.95 37.14
CA SER A 26 8.04 14.58 37.67
C SER A 26 7.20 13.57 36.90
N SER A 27 5.90 13.83 36.72
CA SER A 27 5.01 12.93 35.97
C SER A 27 5.39 12.87 34.49
N PHE A 28 5.87 13.99 33.95
CA PHE A 28 6.35 14.07 32.57
C PHE A 28 7.82 13.68 32.39
N LYS A 29 8.69 13.67 33.41
CA LYS A 29 10.09 13.18 33.29
C LYS A 29 10.15 11.69 33.11
N ASN A 30 9.18 10.95 33.68
CA ASN A 30 8.95 9.55 33.31
C ASN A 30 8.60 9.38 31.82
N ILE A 31 8.34 10.47 31.09
CA ILE A 31 7.91 10.51 29.69
C ILE A 31 8.93 11.25 28.79
N LEU A 32 9.72 12.21 29.28
CA LEU A 32 10.35 13.26 28.45
C LEU A 32 11.87 13.49 28.60
N SER A 33 12.65 12.80 29.46
CA SER A 33 14.06 13.18 29.70
C SER A 33 15.11 12.06 29.56
N PRO A 34 16.12 12.19 28.69
CA PRO A 34 17.28 11.31 28.68
C PRO A 34 18.32 11.83 29.69
N GLY A 35 18.31 11.29 30.91
CA GLY A 35 19.37 11.54 31.89
C GLY A 35 18.93 11.50 33.35
N GLY A 36 19.03 10.31 33.97
CA GLY A 36 18.97 10.15 35.42
C GLY A 36 17.92 9.15 35.92
N ILE A 37 18.31 7.87 35.93
CA ILE A 37 17.77 6.73 36.71
C ILE A 37 16.31 6.87 37.20
N LYS A 38 15.36 6.68 36.28
CA LYS A 38 14.07 5.98 36.46
C LYS A 38 13.46 5.84 35.06
N TYR A 39 13.31 4.59 34.63
CA TYR A 39 12.85 4.11 33.32
C TYR A 39 11.92 5.10 32.58
N ASN A 40 12.38 5.63 31.45
CA ASN A 40 11.55 6.49 30.60
C ASN A 40 10.45 5.64 29.95
N LEU A 41 9.25 5.70 30.52
CA LEU A 41 8.12 4.94 30.03
C LEU A 41 7.78 5.32 28.59
N VAL A 42 7.86 6.58 28.17
CA VAL A 42 7.50 6.97 26.79
C VAL A 42 8.74 7.15 25.90
N PHE A 43 9.77 7.87 26.36
CA PHE A 43 10.93 8.13 25.50
C PHE A 43 11.74 6.85 25.19
N ASP A 44 11.95 5.95 26.15
CA ASP A 44 12.71 4.70 25.94
C ASP A 44 11.81 3.52 25.54
N SER A 45 10.49 3.68 25.56
CA SER A 45 9.60 2.59 25.17
C SER A 45 9.62 2.32 23.67
N THR A 46 9.48 1.05 23.34
CA THR A 46 9.27 0.55 21.99
C THR A 46 7.85 0.85 21.49
N GLU A 47 6.89 1.04 22.40
CA GLU A 47 5.46 1.27 22.13
C GLU A 47 4.88 2.49 22.89
N PRO A 48 5.44 3.70 22.72
CA PRO A 48 4.99 4.88 23.46
C PRO A 48 3.56 5.30 23.17
N HIS A 49 3.06 4.96 21.98
CA HIS A 49 1.71 5.25 21.51
C HIS A 49 0.60 4.53 22.30
N ARG A 50 0.95 3.53 23.11
CA ARG A 50 0.03 2.78 23.98
C ARG A 50 0.08 3.20 25.44
N ILE A 51 0.93 4.17 25.77
CA ILE A 51 1.14 4.60 27.14
C ILE A 51 0.20 5.75 27.44
N ASN A 52 -0.47 5.66 28.60
CA ASN A 52 -1.38 6.70 29.04
C ASN A 52 -0.60 7.98 29.38
N LEU A 53 -1.15 9.11 28.96
CA LEU A 53 -0.62 10.41 29.34
C LEU A 53 -0.93 10.72 30.82
N PRO A 54 -0.20 11.64 31.45
CA PRO A 54 -0.56 12.13 32.78
C PRO A 54 -1.93 12.82 32.74
N SER A 55 -2.64 12.77 33.86
CA SER A 55 -3.84 13.61 34.05
C SER A 55 -3.47 15.09 33.92
N PRO A 56 -4.29 15.95 33.28
CA PRO A 56 -5.62 15.67 32.73
C PRO A 56 -5.62 15.21 31.26
N TRP A 57 -4.46 15.18 30.61
CA TRP A 57 -4.31 15.01 29.17
C TRP A 57 -4.82 13.67 28.64
N GLN A 58 -4.73 12.60 29.45
CA GLN A 58 -5.31 11.30 29.09
C GLN A 58 -6.82 11.33 28.92
N THR A 59 -7.52 12.24 29.58
CA THR A 59 -8.99 12.34 29.50
C THR A 59 -9.46 13.50 28.64
N GLN A 60 -8.69 14.57 28.56
CA GLN A 60 -9.03 15.76 27.77
C GLN A 60 -8.74 15.57 26.28
N LEU A 61 -7.68 14.84 25.94
CA LEU A 61 -7.30 14.62 24.55
C LEU A 61 -8.05 13.43 23.97
N ASP A 62 -8.64 13.64 22.79
CA ASP A 62 -9.12 12.54 21.97
C ASP A 62 -7.95 11.72 21.40
N SER A 63 -8.26 10.56 20.80
CA SER A 63 -7.24 9.65 20.29
C SER A 63 -6.39 10.27 19.17
N PHE A 64 -6.92 11.17 18.34
CA PHE A 64 -6.16 11.83 17.28
C PHE A 64 -5.24 12.92 17.85
N GLN A 65 -5.74 13.72 18.79
CA GLN A 65 -4.99 14.74 19.52
C GLN A 65 -3.79 14.15 20.27
N ARG A 66 -3.94 12.93 20.84
CA ARG A 66 -2.80 12.21 21.44
C ARG A 66 -1.70 11.88 20.42
N ILE A 67 -2.04 11.63 19.15
CA ILE A 67 -1.06 11.41 18.08
C ILE A 67 -0.32 12.71 17.76
N LEU A 68 -1.00 13.87 17.80
CA LEU A 68 -0.34 15.17 17.63
C LEU A 68 0.70 15.41 18.71
N PHE A 69 0.37 15.09 19.97
CA PHE A 69 1.33 15.12 21.06
C PHE A 69 2.48 14.13 20.82
N MET A 70 2.18 12.88 20.46
CA MET A 70 3.18 11.85 20.14
C MET A 70 4.14 12.31 19.03
N ARG A 71 3.64 13.03 18.01
CA ARG A 71 4.47 13.61 16.94
C ARG A 71 5.54 14.57 17.47
N CYS A 72 5.23 15.32 18.53
CA CYS A 72 6.18 16.25 19.13
C CYS A 72 7.27 15.53 19.97
N ILE A 73 6.94 14.39 20.58
CA ILE A 73 7.83 13.66 21.50
C ILE A 73 8.61 12.53 20.81
N ARG A 74 7.94 11.70 20.01
CA ARG A 74 8.43 10.49 19.34
C ARG A 74 7.84 10.40 17.93
N SER A 75 8.29 11.29 17.04
CA SER A 75 7.84 11.34 15.65
C SER A 75 8.02 10.01 14.90
N ASP A 76 9.03 9.22 15.28
CA ASP A 76 9.30 7.88 14.76
C ASP A 76 8.18 6.86 15.05
N LYS A 77 7.33 7.13 16.05
CA LYS A 77 6.23 6.24 16.46
C LYS A 77 4.86 6.70 16.01
N VAL A 78 4.77 7.80 15.25
CA VAL A 78 3.50 8.32 14.72
C VAL A 78 2.83 7.31 13.81
N THR A 79 3.59 6.57 12.98
CA THR A 79 3.03 5.52 12.12
C THR A 79 2.34 4.43 12.94
N ASN A 80 2.96 3.98 14.04
CA ASN A 80 2.34 2.98 14.93
C ASN A 80 1.10 3.55 15.63
N ALA A 81 1.16 4.80 16.10
CA ALA A 81 0.01 5.47 16.72
C ALA A 81 -1.18 5.61 15.73
N MET A 82 -0.89 5.92 14.46
CA MET A 82 -1.89 5.96 13.40
C MET A 82 -2.45 4.57 13.09
N GLN A 83 -1.62 3.52 13.10
CA GLN A 83 -2.11 2.15 12.94
C GLN A 83 -3.09 1.77 14.05
N ASP A 84 -2.75 2.02 15.31
CA ASP A 84 -3.65 1.75 16.45
C ASP A 84 -4.95 2.57 16.33
N PHE A 85 -4.87 3.84 15.90
CA PHE A 85 -6.05 4.68 15.66
C PHE A 85 -6.96 4.12 14.57
N VAL A 86 -6.40 3.71 13.43
CA VAL A 86 -7.14 3.08 12.32
C VAL A 86 -7.76 1.76 12.76
N ALA A 87 -7.00 0.92 13.47
CA ALA A 87 -7.49 -0.35 13.98
C ALA A 87 -8.65 -0.15 14.97
N HIS A 88 -8.58 0.88 15.83
CA HIS A 88 -9.64 1.18 16.79
C HIS A 88 -10.94 1.65 16.11
N HIS A 89 -10.85 2.51 15.08
CA HIS A 89 -12.03 3.13 14.47
C HIS A 89 -12.59 2.34 13.28
N LEU A 90 -11.73 1.72 12.47
CA LEU A 90 -12.11 1.00 11.25
C LEU A 90 -11.99 -0.52 11.39
N GLY A 91 -11.15 -1.00 12.32
CA GLY A 91 -10.92 -2.42 12.60
C GLY A 91 -9.54 -2.90 12.16
N GLN A 92 -9.06 -3.97 12.80
CA GLN A 92 -7.70 -4.52 12.63
C GLN A 92 -7.33 -4.84 11.16
N ARG A 93 -8.30 -5.33 10.38
CA ARG A 93 -8.12 -5.67 8.94
C ARG A 93 -7.61 -4.52 8.06
N PHE A 94 -7.73 -3.27 8.51
CA PHE A 94 -7.29 -2.09 7.76
C PHE A 94 -5.81 -1.75 7.96
N ILE A 95 -5.14 -2.40 8.93
CA ILE A 95 -3.70 -2.27 9.15
C ILE A 95 -2.94 -3.57 8.89
N GLU A 96 -3.66 -4.68 8.73
CA GLU A 96 -3.07 -5.96 8.36
C GLU A 96 -2.59 -5.93 6.90
N PRO A 97 -1.40 -6.46 6.61
CA PRO A 97 -0.95 -6.63 5.24
C PRO A 97 -1.96 -7.50 4.47
N GLN A 98 -2.56 -6.95 3.41
CA GLN A 98 -3.40 -7.77 2.54
C GLN A 98 -2.52 -8.71 1.74
N THR A 99 -2.73 -10.01 1.89
CA THR A 99 -2.09 -10.99 1.02
C THR A 99 -2.75 -10.90 -0.36
N ALA A 100 -1.96 -10.58 -1.38
CA ALA A 100 -2.44 -10.49 -2.76
C ALA A 100 -2.77 -11.92 -3.26
N ASN A 101 -4.01 -12.36 -3.08
CA ASN A 101 -4.46 -13.64 -3.59
C ASN A 101 -4.91 -13.49 -5.05
N LEU A 102 -4.09 -14.02 -5.98
CA LEU A 102 -4.37 -14.02 -7.42
C LEU A 102 -5.76 -14.55 -7.78
N SER A 103 -6.26 -15.57 -7.08
CA SER A 103 -7.58 -16.13 -7.34
C SER A 103 -8.70 -15.16 -7.00
N VAL A 104 -8.56 -14.41 -5.91
CA VAL A 104 -9.54 -13.40 -5.47
C VAL A 104 -9.54 -12.22 -6.43
N VAL A 105 -8.35 -11.66 -6.70
CA VAL A 105 -8.17 -10.53 -7.62
C VAL A 105 -8.68 -10.89 -9.02
N PHE A 106 -8.35 -12.09 -9.49
CA PHE A 106 -8.88 -12.59 -10.75
C PHE A 106 -10.39 -12.71 -10.72
N LYS A 107 -11.00 -13.28 -9.67
CA LYS A 107 -12.48 -13.40 -9.58
C LYS A 107 -13.17 -12.05 -9.72
N GLU A 108 -12.62 -11.01 -9.11
CA GLU A 108 -13.15 -9.64 -9.12
C GLU A 108 -12.79 -8.85 -10.39
N SER A 109 -11.87 -9.34 -11.21
CA SER A 109 -11.46 -8.67 -12.44
C SER A 109 -12.42 -8.87 -13.62
N SER A 110 -12.35 -7.93 -14.56
CA SER A 110 -13.08 -7.98 -15.83
C SER A 110 -12.14 -8.33 -16.98
N PRO A 111 -12.61 -9.07 -18.00
CA PRO A 111 -11.95 -9.20 -19.29
C PRO A 111 -11.39 -7.93 -19.93
N THR A 112 -12.03 -6.79 -19.68
CA THR A 112 -11.66 -5.49 -20.23
C THR A 112 -10.88 -4.61 -19.27
N THR A 113 -10.55 -5.13 -18.08
CA THR A 113 -9.84 -4.38 -17.05
C THR A 113 -8.57 -5.13 -16.72
N PRO A 114 -7.39 -4.61 -17.13
CA PRO A 114 -6.15 -5.33 -16.93
C PRO A 114 -5.72 -5.39 -15.46
N LEU A 115 -4.95 -6.42 -15.09
CA LEU A 115 -4.47 -6.62 -13.71
C LEU A 115 -2.99 -6.26 -13.58
N ILE A 116 -2.70 -5.17 -12.87
CA ILE A 116 -1.35 -4.58 -12.73
C ILE A 116 -0.64 -5.10 -11.47
N PHE A 117 0.66 -5.43 -11.56
CA PHE A 117 1.45 -5.97 -10.43
C PHE A 117 2.63 -5.08 -10.10
N VAL A 118 2.52 -4.33 -9.01
CA VAL A 118 3.63 -3.50 -8.56
C VAL A 118 4.58 -4.36 -7.74
N LEU A 119 5.84 -4.47 -8.19
CA LEU A 119 6.83 -5.29 -7.52
C LEU A 119 7.69 -4.50 -6.57
N SER A 120 7.98 -5.13 -5.43
CA SER A 120 9.10 -4.72 -4.61
C SER A 120 10.39 -5.34 -5.14
N PRO A 121 11.55 -4.68 -4.99
CA PRO A 121 12.84 -5.25 -5.37
C PRO A 121 13.05 -6.66 -4.81
N GLY A 122 13.55 -7.58 -5.63
CA GLY A 122 13.86 -8.96 -5.22
C GLY A 122 12.65 -9.92 -5.18
N THR A 123 11.47 -9.49 -5.63
CA THR A 123 10.30 -10.36 -5.82
C THR A 123 10.01 -10.54 -7.30
N ASP A 124 9.72 -11.77 -7.75
CA ASP A 124 9.25 -12.06 -9.11
C ASP A 124 7.95 -12.87 -9.04
N PRO A 125 6.78 -12.28 -9.41
CA PRO A 125 5.49 -12.96 -9.34
C PRO A 125 5.29 -13.89 -10.53
N ALA A 126 6.21 -13.91 -11.51
CA ALA A 126 6.02 -14.66 -12.75
C ALA A 126 5.74 -16.13 -12.46
N LEU A 127 6.46 -16.74 -11.51
CA LEU A 127 6.25 -18.14 -11.12
C LEU A 127 4.86 -18.38 -10.54
N GLU A 128 4.37 -17.50 -9.68
CA GLU A 128 3.02 -17.60 -9.10
C GLU A 128 1.95 -17.40 -10.17
N LEU A 129 2.17 -16.48 -11.10
CA LEU A 129 1.30 -16.28 -12.25
C LEU A 129 1.24 -17.50 -13.17
N TYR A 130 2.38 -18.13 -13.49
CA TYR A 130 2.41 -19.33 -14.32
C TYR A 130 1.64 -20.47 -13.65
N LYS A 131 1.87 -20.71 -12.36
CA LYS A 131 1.11 -21.70 -11.58
C LYS A 131 -0.39 -21.40 -11.60
N PHE A 132 -0.76 -20.15 -11.35
CA PHE A 132 -2.15 -19.72 -11.37
C PHE A 132 -2.80 -19.90 -12.75
N ALA A 133 -2.08 -19.60 -13.84
CA ALA A 133 -2.56 -19.82 -15.19
C ALA A 133 -2.79 -21.31 -15.48
N ASP A 134 -1.90 -22.19 -15.02
CA ASP A 134 -2.09 -23.64 -15.12
C ASP A 134 -3.33 -24.11 -14.35
N GLU A 135 -3.52 -23.65 -13.10
CA GLU A 135 -4.70 -23.94 -12.28
C GLU A 135 -6.01 -23.49 -12.96
N MET A 136 -5.98 -22.33 -13.63
CA MET A 136 -7.11 -21.80 -14.40
C MET A 136 -7.30 -22.47 -15.78
N ARG A 137 -6.41 -23.40 -16.17
CA ARG A 137 -6.36 -24.03 -17.51
C ARG A 137 -6.10 -23.04 -18.66
N PHE A 138 -5.38 -21.97 -18.35
CA PHE A 138 -4.86 -20.94 -19.27
C PHE A 138 -3.33 -20.96 -19.42
N GLY A 139 -2.63 -21.88 -18.77
CA GLY A 139 -1.20 -22.07 -18.98
C GLY A 139 -0.84 -22.71 -20.34
N GLY A 140 0.44 -23.02 -20.51
CA GLY A 140 0.98 -23.54 -21.77
C GLY A 140 0.70 -22.62 -22.96
N LYS A 141 0.03 -23.14 -24.00
CA LYS A 141 -0.24 -22.39 -25.25
C LYS A 141 -1.27 -21.25 -25.11
N LYS A 142 -1.95 -21.15 -23.97
CA LYS A 142 -2.98 -20.13 -23.71
C LYS A 142 -2.47 -18.95 -22.88
N LEU A 143 -1.19 -18.95 -22.55
CA LEU A 143 -0.48 -17.84 -21.93
C LEU A 143 0.75 -17.53 -22.78
N SER A 144 0.95 -16.27 -23.09
CA SER A 144 2.16 -15.80 -23.77
C SER A 144 2.78 -14.67 -22.95
N ALA A 145 4.07 -14.78 -22.69
CA ALA A 145 4.83 -13.75 -21.98
C ALA A 145 5.75 -13.01 -22.96
N ILE A 146 5.90 -11.70 -22.76
CA ILE A 146 6.85 -10.87 -23.48
C ILE A 146 7.48 -9.87 -22.52
N SER A 147 8.80 -9.85 -22.46
CA SER A 147 9.53 -8.79 -21.77
C SER A 147 9.63 -7.57 -22.66
N LEU A 148 9.10 -6.44 -22.20
CA LEU A 148 9.20 -5.17 -22.87
C LEU A 148 10.59 -4.56 -22.66
N GLY A 149 11.11 -3.99 -23.74
CA GLY A 149 12.40 -3.34 -23.83
C GLY A 149 12.45 -2.61 -25.18
N GLN A 150 13.61 -2.05 -25.52
CA GLN A 150 13.76 -1.31 -26.78
C GLN A 150 13.38 -2.19 -27.98
N GLY A 151 12.44 -1.71 -28.80
CA GLY A 151 12.02 -2.38 -30.04
C GLY A 151 10.99 -3.52 -29.90
N GLN A 152 10.51 -3.83 -28.69
CA GLN A 152 9.51 -4.91 -28.50
C GLN A 152 8.06 -4.50 -28.76
N GLY A 153 7.79 -3.19 -28.90
CA GLY A 153 6.44 -2.63 -29.12
C GLY A 153 5.65 -3.33 -30.24
N PRO A 154 6.16 -3.41 -31.48
CA PRO A 154 5.42 -4.06 -32.58
C PRO A 154 5.05 -5.52 -32.30
N ARG A 155 5.92 -6.29 -31.64
CA ARG A 155 5.65 -7.68 -31.26
C ARG A 155 4.61 -7.77 -30.14
N ALA A 156 4.66 -6.82 -29.20
CA ALA A 156 3.69 -6.69 -28.13
C ALA A 156 2.28 -6.36 -28.65
N GLU A 157 2.17 -5.46 -29.64
CA GLU A 157 0.90 -5.14 -30.30
C GLU A 157 0.30 -6.33 -31.02
N GLU A 158 1.11 -7.08 -31.77
CA GLU A 158 0.67 -8.28 -32.46
C GLU A 158 0.16 -9.33 -31.48
N LEU A 159 0.89 -9.54 -30.37
CA LEU A 159 0.50 -10.48 -29.34
C LEU A 159 -0.84 -10.10 -28.68
N MET A 160 -1.06 -8.80 -28.46
CA MET A 160 -2.32 -8.27 -27.93
C MET A 160 -3.50 -8.52 -28.90
N LYS A 161 -3.30 -8.32 -30.21
CA LYS A 161 -4.32 -8.62 -31.23
C LYS A 161 -4.67 -10.10 -31.26
N ILE A 162 -3.67 -10.98 -31.26
CA ILE A 162 -3.88 -12.43 -31.19
C ILE A 162 -4.64 -12.80 -29.91
N ALA A 163 -4.34 -12.16 -28.79
CA ALA A 163 -5.02 -12.39 -27.52
C ALA A 163 -6.48 -11.96 -27.55
N MET A 164 -6.77 -10.79 -28.14
CA MET A 164 -8.13 -10.31 -28.36
C MET A 164 -8.95 -11.27 -29.24
N GLU A 165 -8.34 -11.87 -30.26
CA GLU A 165 -9.01 -12.79 -31.17
C GLU A 165 -9.18 -14.21 -30.62
N ARG A 166 -8.16 -14.73 -29.92
CA ARG A 166 -8.11 -16.15 -29.51
C ARG A 166 -8.49 -16.38 -28.06
N GLY A 167 -8.61 -15.32 -27.26
CA GLY A 167 -8.84 -15.43 -25.81
C GLY A 167 -7.68 -16.12 -25.09
N ILE A 168 -6.47 -15.66 -25.34
CA ILE A 168 -5.26 -16.08 -24.60
C ILE A 168 -4.82 -14.98 -23.65
N TRP A 169 -4.06 -15.35 -22.62
CA TRP A 169 -3.48 -14.39 -21.68
C TRP A 169 -2.17 -13.86 -22.21
N VAL A 170 -1.92 -12.57 -22.00
CA VAL A 170 -0.66 -11.91 -22.35
C VAL A 170 -0.03 -11.31 -21.11
N PHE A 171 1.17 -11.76 -20.78
CA PHE A 171 1.95 -11.25 -19.66
C PHE A 171 3.05 -10.33 -20.17
N PHE A 172 2.99 -9.05 -19.81
CA PHE A 172 3.99 -8.04 -20.17
C PHE A 172 4.99 -7.83 -19.04
N GLN A 173 6.21 -8.32 -19.19
CA GLN A 173 7.26 -8.11 -18.20
C GLN A 173 8.00 -6.80 -18.47
N ASN A 174 8.58 -6.20 -17.43
CA ASN A 174 9.49 -5.04 -17.54
C ASN A 174 8.93 -3.83 -18.31
N CYS A 175 7.63 -3.55 -18.17
CA CYS A 175 6.97 -2.46 -18.89
C CYS A 175 7.58 -1.07 -18.61
N HIS A 176 8.17 -0.88 -17.43
CA HIS A 176 8.90 0.33 -17.06
C HIS A 176 10.09 0.64 -18.00
N LEU A 177 10.61 -0.36 -18.73
CA LEU A 177 11.67 -0.19 -19.73
C LEU A 177 11.17 0.26 -21.11
N ALA A 178 9.85 0.34 -21.33
CA ALA A 178 9.24 0.74 -22.59
C ALA A 178 8.19 1.87 -22.44
N PRO A 179 8.51 2.99 -21.73
CA PRO A 179 7.55 4.05 -21.45
C PRO A 179 6.98 4.70 -22.72
N SER A 180 7.76 4.74 -23.81
CA SER A 180 7.32 5.29 -25.10
C SER A 180 6.21 4.47 -25.78
N TRP A 181 6.09 3.19 -25.45
CA TRP A 181 5.07 2.30 -26.02
C TRP A 181 3.83 2.14 -25.15
N MET A 182 3.91 2.51 -23.86
CA MET A 182 2.79 2.43 -22.92
C MET A 182 1.50 3.13 -23.40
N PRO A 183 1.56 4.31 -24.06
CA PRO A 183 0.36 4.94 -24.64
C PRO A 183 -0.30 4.10 -25.74
N SER A 184 0.48 3.31 -26.49
CA SER A 184 -0.07 2.38 -27.48
C SER A 184 -0.80 1.21 -26.81
N LEU A 185 -0.25 0.68 -25.72
CA LEU A 185 -0.90 -0.38 -24.95
C LEU A 185 -2.23 0.08 -24.35
N GLU A 186 -2.28 1.30 -23.79
CA GLU A 186 -3.52 1.91 -23.29
C GLU A 186 -4.61 1.94 -24.37
N ARG A 187 -4.29 2.43 -25.57
CA ARG A 187 -5.22 2.44 -26.71
C ARG A 187 -5.70 1.04 -27.11
N LEU A 188 -4.82 0.03 -27.06
CA LEU A 188 -5.20 -1.35 -27.36
C LEU A 188 -6.18 -1.91 -26.33
N VAL A 189 -6.00 -1.56 -25.05
CA VAL A 189 -6.92 -1.95 -23.97
C VAL A 189 -8.29 -1.30 -24.15
N GLU A 190 -8.32 -0.01 -24.49
CA GLU A 190 -9.58 0.71 -24.75
C GLU A 190 -10.36 0.13 -25.94
N GLN A 191 -9.65 -0.45 -26.92
CA GLN A 191 -10.24 -1.07 -28.12
C GLN A 191 -10.76 -2.49 -27.89
N ILE A 192 -10.65 -3.05 -26.68
CA ILE A 192 -11.18 -4.39 -26.38
C ILE A 192 -12.70 -4.38 -26.51
N ASP A 193 -13.19 -5.05 -27.55
CA ASP A 193 -14.62 -5.19 -27.85
C ASP A 193 -15.33 -6.12 -26.84
N ARG A 194 -16.19 -5.52 -26.01
CA ARG A 194 -16.97 -6.22 -24.98
C ARG A 194 -17.89 -7.31 -25.53
N ASP A 195 -18.34 -7.19 -26.77
CA ASP A 195 -19.29 -8.14 -27.36
C ASP A 195 -18.59 -9.34 -27.97
N LYS A 196 -17.41 -9.16 -28.56
CA LYS A 196 -16.51 -10.28 -28.92
C LYS A 196 -16.02 -11.04 -27.69
N VAL A 197 -15.81 -10.33 -26.58
CA VAL A 197 -15.48 -10.91 -25.28
C VAL A 197 -16.55 -11.84 -24.71
N LYS A 198 -17.84 -11.60 -25.00
CA LYS A 198 -18.94 -12.47 -24.55
C LYS A 198 -19.05 -13.76 -25.37
N LEU A 199 -18.66 -13.71 -26.66
CA LEU A 199 -18.74 -14.85 -27.58
C LEU A 199 -17.79 -15.98 -27.19
N HIS A 200 -16.59 -15.63 -26.72
CA HIS A 200 -15.69 -16.54 -26.04
C HIS A 200 -16.05 -16.52 -24.55
N LYS A 201 -16.88 -17.47 -24.08
CA LYS A 201 -17.36 -17.68 -22.68
C LYS A 201 -16.66 -16.79 -21.63
N PRO A 202 -17.36 -16.16 -20.66
CA PRO A 202 -16.85 -15.11 -19.75
C PRO A 202 -15.56 -15.37 -18.94
N ARG A 203 -14.95 -16.55 -19.04
CA ARG A 203 -13.61 -16.91 -18.53
C ARG A 203 -12.47 -16.71 -19.55
N PHE A 204 -12.76 -16.51 -20.84
CA PHE A 204 -11.77 -16.61 -21.93
C PHE A 204 -10.99 -15.34 -22.24
N LEU A 205 -11.48 -14.17 -21.86
CA LEU A 205 -10.84 -12.92 -22.26
C LEU A 205 -10.39 -12.07 -21.08
N ARG A 206 -9.97 -12.69 -19.97
CA ARG A 206 -9.22 -11.96 -18.94
C ARG A 206 -7.81 -11.69 -19.44
N GLN A 207 -7.69 -10.59 -20.20
CA GLN A 207 -6.40 -10.06 -20.64
C GLN A 207 -5.69 -9.50 -19.42
N LEU A 208 -4.98 -10.40 -18.77
CA LEU A 208 -4.21 -10.12 -17.59
C LEU A 208 -2.96 -9.33 -17.97
N LEU A 209 -3.07 -8.01 -18.23
CA LEU A 209 -1.89 -7.17 -18.40
C LEU A 209 -1.23 -6.94 -17.05
N VAL A 210 -0.47 -7.94 -16.61
CA VAL A 210 0.47 -7.82 -15.51
C VAL A 210 1.58 -6.92 -15.97
N PHE A 211 1.60 -5.68 -15.47
CA PHE A 211 2.76 -4.81 -15.55
C PHE A 211 3.69 -5.14 -14.40
N LEU A 212 5.00 -5.22 -14.64
CA LEU A 212 6.01 -5.21 -13.58
C LEU A 212 6.67 -3.83 -13.56
N LEU A 213 6.30 -3.00 -12.60
CA LEU A 213 7.06 -1.80 -12.27
C LEU A 213 8.22 -2.24 -11.38
N HIS A 214 9.45 -2.12 -11.87
CA HIS A 214 10.60 -2.00 -10.98
C HIS A 214 10.73 -0.53 -10.60
N SER A 215 10.88 -0.27 -9.31
CA SER A 215 11.38 1.01 -8.79
C SER A 215 12.87 0.88 -8.56
#